data_AF-A0A653SHP2-F1
#
_entry.id   AF-A0A653SHP2-F1
#
_cell.length_a   1.000
_cell.length_b   1.000
_cell.length_c   1.000
_cell.angle_alpha   90.00
_cell.angle_beta   90.00
_cell.angle_gamma   90.00
#
_symmetry.space_group_name_H-M   'P 1'
#
loop_
_entity.id
_entity.type
_entity.pdbx_description
1 polymer ?
#
loop_
_entity_poly.entity_id
_entity_poly.type
_entity_poly.pdbx_seq_one_letter_code
_entity_poly.pdbx_strand_id
1 'polypeptide(L)'
;MSSPSHQALELQQIVQQVPKVTAVINSGAGKHQAGLQLREDGRFLFAHVLSSASGKTPFRFCVGDPTARSSVWRVFAGRNASDVYIAIRSSASLHKISLHESGDFRYQLIGMTQDEVNRPDFAIVTLSDEDDKDSGRILHQWTRPESSPEGWTEGFRLIIPGDDLMPGPAGKKDLGDVEWIPAPSDGRAVEVRGYFVDPGMGEMDLSSLVGEVGIFSFLGGFKLKNEQVFVVFSSTVTLLEWELETLKEMREKGRANAHPEFDWSKEKGSRILAYPSDETGFPTFIDAKA
;
A
#
# COMPACT_ATOMS: atom_id res chain seq x y z
N MET A 1 -41.42 50.57 13.30
CA MET A 1 -41.50 49.21 12.74
C MET A 1 -40.12 48.88 12.20
N SER A 2 -39.36 48.09 12.95
CA SER A 2 -37.98 47.70 12.63
C SER A 2 -37.99 46.35 11.90
N SER A 3 -37.45 46.32 10.69
CA SER A 3 -37.32 45.10 9.88
C SER A 3 -36.38 44.08 10.55
N PRO A 4 -36.69 42.78 10.48
CA PRO A 4 -35.81 41.75 11.01
C PRO A 4 -34.58 41.62 10.10
N SER A 5 -33.41 41.79 10.70
CA SER A 5 -32.11 41.42 10.14
C SER A 5 -32.08 39.91 9.93
N HIS A 6 -32.15 39.47 8.68
CA HIS A 6 -31.86 38.08 8.32
C HIS A 6 -30.34 37.89 8.40
N GLN A 7 -29.87 37.32 9.51
CA GLN A 7 -28.54 36.71 9.58
C GLN A 7 -28.54 35.51 8.62
N ALA A 8 -27.99 35.73 7.42
CA ALA A 8 -27.54 34.63 6.59
C ALA A 8 -26.41 33.93 7.35
N LEU A 9 -26.69 32.76 7.92
CA LEU A 9 -25.64 31.81 8.29
C LEU A 9 -24.93 31.45 6.99
N GLU A 10 -23.75 32.01 6.76
CA GLU A 10 -22.92 31.62 5.63
C GLU A 10 -22.69 30.12 5.72
N LEU A 11 -23.03 29.39 4.64
CA LEU A 11 -22.80 27.95 4.51
C LEU A 11 -21.34 27.54 4.80
N GLN A 12 -20.40 28.49 4.75
CA GLN A 12 -19.02 28.30 5.18
C GLN A 12 -18.84 28.01 6.68
N GLN A 13 -19.80 28.37 7.53
CA GLN A 13 -19.78 28.10 8.98
C GLN A 13 -20.35 26.73 9.36
N ILE A 14 -20.92 25.97 8.41
CA ILE A 14 -21.44 24.61 8.62
C ILE A 14 -20.62 23.58 7.81
N VAL A 15 -19.41 23.94 7.38
CA VAL A 15 -18.43 22.92 6.99
C VAL A 15 -17.85 22.41 8.30
N GLN A 16 -18.20 21.18 8.70
CA GLN A 16 -17.50 20.50 9.79
C GLN A 16 -16.01 20.56 9.47
N GLN A 17 -15.24 21.27 10.30
CA GLN A 17 -13.80 21.28 10.18
C GLN A 17 -13.34 19.83 10.35
N VAL A 18 -12.79 19.24 9.29
CA VAL A 18 -12.11 17.95 9.39
C VAL A 18 -11.01 18.16 10.44
N PRO A 19 -10.99 17.38 11.52
CA PRO A 19 -10.02 17.58 12.59
C PRO A 19 -8.61 17.42 12.03
N LYS A 20 -7.67 18.24 12.51
CA LYS A 20 -6.29 18.14 12.05
C LYS A 20 -5.65 16.89 12.63
N VAL A 21 -5.40 15.88 11.81
CA VAL A 21 -4.70 14.66 12.25
C VAL A 21 -3.23 14.75 11.89
N THR A 22 -2.35 14.46 12.85
CA THR A 22 -0.90 14.59 12.68
C THR A 22 -0.18 13.35 13.18
N ALA A 23 0.70 12.78 12.36
CA ALA A 23 1.68 11.79 12.81
C ALA A 23 2.96 12.49 13.23
N VAL A 24 3.52 12.11 14.38
CA VAL A 24 4.82 12.58 14.87
C VAL A 24 5.71 11.37 15.10
N ILE A 25 6.79 11.25 14.34
CA ILE A 25 7.79 10.19 14.51
C ILE A 25 9.02 10.75 15.22
N ASN A 26 9.45 10.06 16.26
CA ASN A 26 10.64 10.38 17.03
C ASN A 26 11.63 9.23 16.91
N SER A 27 12.56 9.33 15.98
CA SER A 27 13.69 8.42 15.83
C SER A 27 14.94 9.07 16.43
N GLY A 28 15.11 8.95 17.76
CA GLY A 28 16.31 9.46 18.41
C GLY A 28 17.57 8.82 17.79
N ALA A 29 18.57 9.64 17.45
CA ALA A 29 19.83 9.16 16.90
C ALA A 29 20.49 8.18 17.89
N GLY A 30 20.91 7.02 17.40
CA GLY A 30 21.57 5.98 18.20
C GLY A 30 20.63 5.21 19.15
N LYS A 31 19.31 5.43 19.07
CA LYS A 31 18.31 4.61 19.79
C LYS A 31 17.90 3.40 18.95
N HIS A 32 17.72 2.25 19.58
CA HIS A 32 17.25 1.04 18.88
C HIS A 32 15.77 1.10 18.47
N GLN A 33 15.01 2.04 19.01
CA GLN A 33 13.58 2.18 18.80
C GLN A 33 13.25 3.58 18.28
N ALA A 34 12.13 3.69 17.59
CA ALA A 34 11.48 4.95 17.28
C ALA A 34 10.08 4.97 17.92
N GLY A 35 9.54 6.16 18.18
CA GLY A 35 8.16 6.32 18.63
C GLY A 35 7.32 6.98 17.55
N LEU A 36 6.14 6.44 17.26
CA LEU A 36 5.09 7.12 16.51
C LEU A 36 4.04 7.66 17.49
N GLN A 37 3.58 8.89 17.29
CA GLN A 37 2.40 9.45 17.95
C GLN A 37 1.40 9.91 16.90
N LEU A 38 0.12 9.61 17.11
CA LEU A 38 -0.98 10.23 16.36
C LEU A 38 -1.64 11.28 17.24
N ARG A 39 -1.92 12.45 16.65
CA ARG A 39 -2.55 13.59 17.32
C ARG A 39 -3.75 14.10 16.53
N GLU A 40 -4.75 14.60 17.23
CA GLU A 40 -5.95 15.26 16.68
C GLU A 40 -6.04 16.67 17.27
N ASP A 41 -5.98 17.69 16.43
CA ASP A 41 -5.93 19.10 16.86
C ASP A 41 -4.88 19.35 17.95
N GLY A 42 -3.72 18.70 17.78
CA GLY A 42 -2.60 18.73 18.74
C GLY A 42 -2.78 17.86 19.99
N ARG A 43 -3.97 17.27 20.22
CA ARG A 43 -4.23 16.35 21.33
C ARG A 43 -3.70 14.96 21.01
N PHE A 44 -3.07 14.34 22.00
CA PHE A 44 -2.59 12.97 21.87
C PHE A 44 -3.73 11.97 21.73
N LEU A 45 -3.72 11.16 20.66
CA LEU A 45 -4.65 10.05 20.47
C LEU A 45 -4.02 8.71 20.85
N PHE A 46 -2.85 8.42 20.27
CA PHE A 46 -2.24 7.09 20.32
C PHE A 46 -0.72 7.18 20.17
N ALA A 47 0.00 6.21 20.72
CA ALA A 47 1.43 6.02 20.47
C ALA A 47 1.77 4.57 20.19
N HIS A 48 2.80 4.37 19.36
CA HIS A 48 3.38 3.07 19.07
C HIS A 48 4.91 3.11 19.17
N VAL A 49 5.51 2.05 19.70
CA VAL A 49 6.97 1.90 19.73
C VAL A 49 7.39 0.99 18.58
N LEU A 50 8.19 1.54 17.68
CA LEU A 50 8.69 0.85 16.50
C LEU A 50 10.04 0.21 16.82
N SER A 51 10.11 -1.11 16.65
CA SER A 51 11.35 -1.86 16.82
C SER A 51 12.27 -1.72 15.60
N SER A 52 13.53 -2.14 15.72
CA SER A 52 14.44 -2.19 14.57
C SER A 52 13.97 -3.24 13.56
N ALA A 53 14.22 -2.98 12.27
CA ALA A 53 13.97 -3.90 11.18
C ALA A 53 14.58 -5.29 11.43
N SER A 54 13.81 -6.33 11.11
CA SER A 54 14.23 -7.72 11.20
C SER A 54 13.49 -8.56 10.18
N GLY A 55 14.25 -9.26 9.32
CA GLY A 55 13.66 -10.19 8.36
C GLY A 55 12.91 -11.36 9.01
N LYS A 56 13.14 -11.62 10.30
CA LYS A 56 12.47 -12.69 11.08
C LYS A 56 11.09 -12.29 11.59
N THR A 57 10.82 -11.00 11.76
CA THR A 57 9.57 -10.46 12.29
C THR A 57 8.98 -9.49 11.27
N PRO A 58 8.56 -9.99 10.11
CA PRO A 58 7.97 -9.14 9.09
C PRO A 58 6.61 -8.64 9.54
N PHE A 59 6.29 -7.40 9.18
CA PHE A 59 4.95 -6.88 9.30
C PHE A 59 4.05 -7.52 8.22
N ARG A 60 2.81 -7.89 8.58
CA ARG A 60 1.85 -8.47 7.63
C ARG A 60 0.48 -7.87 7.81
N PHE A 61 -0.21 -7.66 6.71
CA PHE A 61 -1.59 -7.17 6.72
C PHE A 61 -2.44 -7.83 5.64
N CYS A 62 -3.76 -7.74 5.81
CA CYS A 62 -4.75 -8.23 4.86
C CYS A 62 -6.03 -7.40 4.99
N VAL A 63 -6.71 -7.12 3.88
CA VAL A 63 -8.02 -6.45 3.89
C VAL A 63 -9.13 -7.49 3.89
N GLY A 64 -10.18 -7.23 4.68
CA GLY A 64 -11.32 -8.11 4.87
C GLY A 64 -11.19 -8.94 6.14
N ASP A 65 -11.57 -10.20 6.05
CA ASP A 65 -11.55 -11.15 7.18
C ASP A 65 -11.20 -12.56 6.69
N PRO A 66 -11.04 -13.56 7.58
CA PRO A 66 -10.69 -14.92 7.17
C PRO A 66 -11.67 -15.58 6.17
N THR A 67 -12.90 -15.08 6.03
CA THR A 67 -13.93 -15.59 5.12
C THR A 67 -13.90 -14.93 3.74
N ALA A 68 -13.58 -13.63 3.66
CA ALA A 68 -13.44 -12.90 2.40
C ALA A 68 -12.32 -11.86 2.52
N ARG A 69 -11.26 -12.00 1.70
CA ARG A 69 -10.04 -11.20 1.87
C ARG A 69 -9.22 -10.96 0.61
N SER A 70 -8.31 -10.00 0.73
CA SER A 70 -7.23 -9.73 -0.22
C SER A 70 -6.08 -10.75 -0.11
N SER A 71 -5.01 -10.52 -0.88
CA SER A 71 -3.73 -11.17 -0.60
C SER A 71 -3.23 -10.80 0.80
N VAL A 72 -2.50 -11.72 1.45
CA VAL A 72 -1.74 -11.35 2.66
C VAL A 72 -0.46 -10.67 2.20
N TRP A 73 -0.32 -9.40 2.50
CA TRP A 73 0.87 -8.62 2.19
C TRP A 73 1.88 -8.72 3.31
N ARG A 74 3.16 -8.72 2.95
CA ARG A 74 4.30 -8.79 3.86
C ARG A 74 5.21 -7.60 3.57
N VAL A 75 5.54 -6.84 4.61
CA VAL A 75 6.52 -5.75 4.57
C VAL A 75 7.67 -6.11 5.49
N PHE A 76 8.91 -6.06 4.98
CA PHE A 76 10.07 -6.48 5.74
C PHE A 76 11.35 -5.79 5.29
N ALA A 77 12.31 -5.69 6.20
CA ALA A 77 13.64 -5.18 5.94
C ALA A 77 14.70 -6.03 6.65
N GLY A 78 15.93 -6.01 6.13
CA GLY A 78 17.06 -6.68 6.76
C GLY A 78 17.52 -5.93 8.02
N ARG A 79 18.14 -6.63 8.97
CA ARG A 79 18.69 -5.99 10.19
C ARG A 79 19.91 -5.09 9.88
N ASN A 80 20.61 -5.40 8.80
CA ASN A 80 21.90 -4.79 8.43
C ASN A 80 21.82 -3.97 7.13
N ALA A 81 20.61 -3.69 6.64
CA ALA A 81 20.38 -2.92 5.42
C ALA A 81 19.18 -2.00 5.64
N SER A 82 19.07 -0.93 4.85
CA SER A 82 17.93 -0.02 4.90
C SER A 82 16.93 -0.25 3.77
N ASP A 83 17.14 -1.30 2.96
CA ASP A 83 16.19 -1.75 1.95
C ASP A 83 14.88 -2.25 2.59
N VAL A 84 13.76 -1.83 2.00
CA VAL A 84 12.42 -2.33 2.36
C VAL A 84 11.87 -3.17 1.23
N TYR A 85 11.29 -4.31 1.57
CA TYR A 85 10.68 -5.23 0.61
C TYR A 85 9.20 -5.43 0.93
N ILE A 86 8.38 -5.39 -0.11
CA ILE A 86 6.94 -5.61 -0.05
C ILE A 86 6.58 -6.72 -1.04
N ALA A 87 5.85 -7.73 -0.57
CA ALA A 87 5.42 -8.84 -1.41
C ALA A 87 4.17 -9.51 -0.86
N ILE A 88 3.42 -10.16 -1.74
CA ILE A 88 2.35 -11.08 -1.35
C ILE A 88 2.99 -12.32 -0.71
N ARG A 89 2.53 -12.72 0.47
CA ARG A 89 3.15 -13.78 1.28
C ARG A 89 3.29 -15.10 0.54
N SER A 90 2.28 -15.48 -0.27
CA SER A 90 2.28 -16.74 -1.02
C SER A 90 3.18 -16.73 -2.24
N SER A 91 3.54 -15.56 -2.76
CA SER A 91 4.36 -15.39 -3.98
C SER A 91 5.62 -14.54 -3.74
N ALA A 92 6.04 -14.38 -2.48
CA ALA A 92 7.22 -13.59 -2.12
C ALA A 92 8.55 -14.16 -2.64
N SER A 93 8.55 -15.41 -3.13
CA SER A 93 9.68 -16.02 -3.85
C SER A 93 9.61 -15.81 -5.37
N LEU A 94 8.52 -15.27 -5.89
CA LEU A 94 8.27 -15.05 -7.31
C LEU A 94 8.48 -13.60 -7.71
N HIS A 95 7.94 -12.66 -6.91
CA HIS A 95 8.05 -11.23 -7.18
C HIS A 95 8.16 -10.44 -5.89
N LYS A 96 8.72 -9.23 -5.99
CA LYS A 96 8.76 -8.26 -4.90
C LYS A 96 8.85 -6.83 -5.40
N ILE A 97 8.25 -5.94 -4.62
CA ILE A 97 8.56 -4.51 -4.62
C ILE A 97 9.76 -4.32 -3.70
N SER A 98 10.82 -3.69 -4.19
CA SER A 98 12.08 -3.44 -3.47
C SER A 98 12.33 -1.93 -3.46
N LEU A 99 12.35 -1.34 -2.27
CA LEU A 99 12.65 0.05 -2.04
C LEU A 99 14.09 0.12 -1.52
N HIS A 100 15.06 0.25 -2.42
CA HIS A 100 16.48 0.19 -2.08
C HIS A 100 16.98 1.49 -1.43
N GLU A 101 17.92 1.38 -0.49
CA GLU A 101 18.55 2.54 0.17
C GLU A 101 19.18 3.53 -0.83
N SER A 102 19.66 3.03 -1.98
CA SER A 102 20.21 3.84 -3.06
C SER A 102 19.20 4.77 -3.74
N GLY A 103 17.91 4.61 -3.48
CA GLY A 103 16.83 5.32 -4.17
C GLY A 103 16.40 4.70 -5.49
N ASP A 104 16.94 3.53 -5.84
CA ASP A 104 16.51 2.75 -7.01
C ASP A 104 15.38 1.81 -6.60
N PHE A 105 14.12 2.18 -6.85
CA PHE A 105 12.97 1.38 -6.47
C PHE A 105 12.51 0.50 -7.63
N ARG A 106 12.10 -0.73 -7.31
CA ARG A 106 11.85 -1.77 -8.32
C ARG A 106 10.67 -2.64 -7.99
N TYR A 107 9.92 -3.02 -9.02
CA TYR A 107 9.06 -4.19 -9.01
C TYR A 107 9.68 -5.23 -9.94
N GLN A 108 10.03 -6.40 -9.41
CA GLN A 108 10.83 -7.38 -10.15
C GLN A 108 10.48 -8.81 -9.78
N LEU A 109 10.75 -9.72 -10.72
CA LEU A 109 10.75 -11.16 -10.52
C LEU A 109 11.99 -11.61 -9.74
N ILE A 110 11.84 -12.69 -8.99
CA ILE A 110 12.89 -13.29 -8.19
C ILE A 110 13.21 -14.67 -8.75
N GLY A 111 14.45 -14.88 -9.17
CA GLY A 111 14.95 -16.20 -9.54
C GLY A 111 14.27 -16.83 -10.75
N MET A 112 13.60 -16.03 -11.59
CA MET A 112 13.00 -16.46 -12.84
C MET A 112 13.58 -15.64 -14.00
N THR A 113 13.88 -16.30 -15.11
CA THR A 113 14.06 -15.66 -16.42
C THR A 113 12.70 -15.46 -17.09
N GLN A 114 12.62 -14.60 -18.11
CA GLN A 114 11.38 -14.37 -18.85
C GLN A 114 10.83 -15.67 -19.47
N ASP A 115 11.70 -16.61 -19.85
CA ASP A 115 11.32 -17.91 -20.39
C ASP A 115 10.64 -18.82 -19.35
N GLU A 116 10.87 -18.58 -18.05
CA GLU A 116 10.28 -19.32 -16.94
C GLU A 116 8.94 -18.71 -16.45
N VAL A 117 8.52 -17.60 -17.04
CA VAL A 117 7.28 -16.87 -16.71
C VAL A 117 6.03 -17.53 -17.30
N ASN A 118 6.16 -18.33 -18.36
CA ASN A 118 5.02 -18.97 -19.00
C ASN A 118 4.62 -20.27 -18.26
N ARG A 119 3.88 -20.13 -17.15
CA ARG A 119 3.42 -21.26 -16.33
C ARG A 119 1.90 -21.32 -16.21
N PRO A 120 1.31 -22.50 -15.99
CA PRO A 120 -0.13 -22.64 -15.73
C PRO A 120 -0.63 -21.90 -14.47
N ASP A 121 0.26 -21.55 -13.54
CA ASP A 121 -0.08 -20.90 -12.26
C ASP A 121 0.38 -19.44 -12.15
N PHE A 122 1.01 -18.89 -13.19
CA PHE A 122 1.54 -17.54 -13.20
C PHE A 122 1.68 -17.01 -14.64
N ALA A 123 1.28 -15.76 -14.85
CA ALA A 123 1.46 -15.07 -16.11
C ALA A 123 1.84 -13.61 -15.85
N ILE A 124 2.68 -13.05 -16.73
CA ILE A 124 2.95 -11.61 -16.78
C ILE A 124 2.32 -11.10 -18.06
N VAL A 125 1.57 -10.01 -17.92
CA VAL A 125 0.77 -9.45 -18.98
C VAL A 125 1.08 -7.97 -19.02
N THR A 126 1.62 -7.52 -20.14
CA THR A 126 1.97 -6.12 -20.38
C THR A 126 0.83 -5.44 -21.13
N LEU A 127 0.47 -4.21 -20.73
CA LEU A 127 -0.59 -3.45 -21.40
C LEU A 127 -0.09 -2.71 -22.64
N SER A 128 1.20 -2.38 -22.73
CA SER A 128 1.79 -1.69 -23.87
C SER A 128 2.57 -2.66 -24.76
N ASP A 129 2.44 -2.50 -26.07
CA ASP A 129 3.22 -3.26 -27.06
C ASP A 129 4.68 -2.73 -27.16
N GLU A 130 4.97 -1.58 -26.54
CA GLU A 130 6.29 -0.92 -26.59
C GLU A 130 7.24 -1.39 -25.49
N ASP A 131 6.72 -1.93 -24.39
CA ASP A 131 7.47 -2.44 -23.23
C ASP A 131 8.07 -3.85 -23.45
N ASP A 132 7.83 -4.46 -24.62
CA ASP A 132 8.24 -5.83 -24.96
C ASP A 132 9.74 -5.99 -25.26
N LYS A 133 10.54 -4.95 -25.02
CA LYS A 133 11.99 -4.94 -25.27
C LYS A 133 12.79 -5.16 -23.98
N ASP A 134 13.03 -6.43 -23.69
CA ASP A 134 14.28 -6.90 -23.04
C ASP A 134 14.55 -6.37 -21.60
N SER A 135 13.51 -6.07 -20.80
CA SER A 135 13.71 -5.57 -19.42
C SER A 135 14.16 -6.65 -18.41
N GLY A 136 14.36 -7.89 -18.87
CA GLY A 136 14.80 -9.01 -18.05
C GLY A 136 13.84 -9.28 -16.89
N ARG A 137 14.37 -9.37 -15.65
CA ARG A 137 13.58 -9.63 -14.44
C ARG A 137 12.86 -8.41 -13.87
N ILE A 138 13.14 -7.20 -14.37
CA ILE A 138 12.63 -5.95 -13.81
C ILE A 138 11.35 -5.58 -14.55
N LEU A 139 10.22 -5.63 -13.84
CA LEU A 139 8.90 -5.32 -14.40
C LEU A 139 8.62 -3.82 -14.40
N HIS A 140 9.12 -3.13 -13.38
CA HIS A 140 9.05 -1.68 -13.28
C HIS A 140 10.20 -1.15 -12.42
N GLN A 141 10.70 0.03 -12.75
CA GLN A 141 11.78 0.71 -12.04
C GLN A 141 11.47 2.20 -11.95
N TRP A 142 11.60 2.77 -10.76
CA TRP A 142 11.38 4.20 -10.53
C TRP A 142 12.37 4.74 -9.50
N THR A 143 12.55 6.05 -9.51
CA THR A 143 13.43 6.72 -8.55
C THR A 143 12.64 7.03 -7.28
N ARG A 144 13.30 6.87 -6.13
CA ARG A 144 12.80 7.34 -4.84
C ARG A 144 12.43 8.83 -4.95
N PRO A 145 11.19 9.21 -4.61
CA PRO A 145 10.80 10.62 -4.59
C PRO A 145 11.68 11.44 -3.66
N GLU A 146 11.73 12.75 -3.87
CA GLU A 146 12.34 13.65 -2.88
C GLU A 146 11.55 13.62 -1.58
N SER A 147 12.24 13.74 -0.44
CA SER A 147 11.57 13.92 0.85
C SER A 147 10.81 15.24 0.86
N SER A 148 9.62 15.25 1.48
CA SER A 148 8.93 16.49 1.82
C SER A 148 9.79 17.34 2.78
N PRO A 149 9.51 18.65 2.93
CA PRO A 149 10.19 19.50 3.91
C PRO A 149 10.12 18.97 5.35
N GLU A 150 9.11 18.16 5.66
CA GLU A 150 8.91 17.51 6.96
C GLU A 150 9.60 16.13 7.07
N GLY A 151 10.37 15.73 6.07
CA GLY A 151 11.19 14.52 6.07
C GLY A 151 10.45 13.24 5.67
N TRP A 152 9.33 13.34 4.94
CA TRP A 152 8.56 12.17 4.51
C TRP A 152 8.81 11.84 3.05
N THR A 153 9.15 10.59 2.75
CA THR A 153 9.24 10.09 1.37
C THR A 153 8.23 8.98 1.16
N GLU A 154 7.37 9.10 0.14
CA GLU A 154 6.48 8.00 -0.25
C GLU A 154 7.27 6.87 -0.93
N GLY A 155 7.09 5.66 -0.43
CA GLY A 155 7.78 4.46 -0.92
C GLY A 155 6.94 3.65 -1.90
N PHE A 156 5.69 3.38 -1.53
CA PHE A 156 4.74 2.65 -2.37
C PHE A 156 3.30 3.02 -2.03
N ARG A 157 2.43 2.84 -3.03
CA ARG A 157 0.97 2.91 -2.90
C ARG A 157 0.36 1.60 -3.38
N LEU A 158 -0.51 1.02 -2.58
CA LEU A 158 -1.25 -0.21 -2.86
C LEU A 158 -2.74 0.04 -2.69
N ILE A 159 -3.53 -0.42 -3.66
CA ILE A 159 -4.98 -0.28 -3.68
C ILE A 159 -5.61 -1.67 -3.71
N ILE A 160 -6.60 -1.88 -2.84
CA ILE A 160 -7.32 -3.14 -2.70
C ILE A 160 -8.82 -2.84 -2.81
N PRO A 161 -9.45 -3.06 -3.97
CA PRO A 161 -10.89 -2.87 -4.13
C PRO A 161 -11.70 -3.82 -3.22
N GLY A 162 -12.71 -3.30 -2.52
CA GLY A 162 -13.59 -4.11 -1.66
C GLY A 162 -14.34 -5.19 -2.43
N ASP A 163 -14.75 -4.86 -3.66
CA ASP A 163 -15.44 -5.79 -4.55
C ASP A 163 -14.54 -6.95 -5.02
N ASP A 164 -13.24 -6.88 -4.74
CA ASP A 164 -12.21 -7.84 -5.16
C ASP A 164 -11.65 -8.72 -4.03
N LEU A 165 -12.29 -8.65 -2.87
CA LEU A 165 -12.05 -9.61 -1.80
C LEU A 165 -12.55 -10.99 -2.23
N MET A 166 -11.70 -12.01 -2.06
CA MET A 166 -11.96 -13.37 -2.49
C MET A 166 -12.24 -14.27 -1.29
N PRO A 167 -13.06 -15.33 -1.44
CA PRO A 167 -13.26 -16.30 -0.38
C PRO A 167 -11.93 -16.81 0.17
N GLY A 168 -11.77 -16.78 1.50
CA GLY A 168 -10.60 -17.35 2.15
C GLY A 168 -10.57 -18.88 2.00
N PRO A 169 -9.39 -19.53 2.07
CA PRO A 169 -9.30 -20.98 2.01
C PRO A 169 -10.09 -21.60 3.17
N ALA A 170 -11.06 -22.45 2.84
CA ALA A 170 -11.93 -23.10 3.81
C ALA A 170 -11.13 -23.80 4.91
N GLY A 171 -11.53 -23.58 6.18
CA GLY A 171 -10.99 -24.29 7.34
C GLY A 171 -9.64 -23.78 7.89
N LYS A 172 -8.98 -22.79 7.27
CA LYS A 172 -7.76 -22.16 7.83
C LYS A 172 -8.12 -20.88 8.58
N LYS A 173 -8.46 -21.03 9.86
CA LYS A 173 -8.79 -19.90 10.76
C LYS A 173 -7.56 -19.09 11.19
N ASP A 174 -6.35 -19.63 11.06
CA ASP A 174 -5.15 -18.99 11.59
C ASP A 174 -4.14 -18.70 10.48
N LEU A 175 -4.14 -17.46 9.99
CA LEU A 175 -3.08 -16.95 9.11
C LEU A 175 -1.84 -16.50 9.92
N GLY A 176 -1.85 -16.66 11.24
CA GLY A 176 -0.84 -16.19 12.17
C GLY A 176 -0.92 -14.68 12.39
N ASP A 177 0.24 -14.10 12.69
CA ASP A 177 0.47 -12.67 12.89
C ASP A 177 0.21 -11.88 11.58
N VAL A 178 -1.06 -11.46 11.41
CA VAL A 178 -1.60 -10.66 10.31
C VAL A 178 -2.51 -9.59 10.91
N GLU A 179 -2.21 -8.33 10.60
CA GLU A 179 -3.09 -7.20 10.90
C GLU A 179 -4.26 -7.18 9.92
N TRP A 180 -5.50 -7.18 10.43
CA TRP A 180 -6.70 -7.20 9.60
C TRP A 180 -7.27 -5.81 9.45
N ILE A 181 -7.30 -5.33 8.21
CA ILE A 181 -7.94 -4.08 7.83
C ILE A 181 -9.38 -4.42 7.45
N PRO A 182 -10.39 -3.75 8.03
CA PRO A 182 -11.79 -4.01 7.66
C PRO A 182 -12.02 -3.89 6.15
N ALA A 183 -12.92 -4.73 5.62
CA ALA A 183 -13.40 -4.55 4.25
C ALA A 183 -14.00 -3.14 4.09
N PRO A 184 -13.70 -2.42 3.00
CA PRO A 184 -14.33 -1.14 2.75
C PRO A 184 -15.78 -1.37 2.28
N SER A 185 -16.62 -0.33 2.36
CA SER A 185 -18.00 -0.41 1.83
C SER A 185 -18.02 -0.62 0.31
N ASP A 186 -19.15 -1.06 -0.23
CA ASP A 186 -19.34 -1.25 -1.68
C ASP A 186 -18.87 -0.05 -2.51
N GLY A 187 -18.19 -0.32 -3.62
CA GLY A 187 -17.63 0.70 -4.52
C GLY A 187 -16.42 1.46 -3.96
N ARG A 188 -15.87 1.04 -2.81
CA ARG A 188 -14.66 1.61 -2.21
C ARG A 188 -13.48 0.65 -2.25
N ALA A 189 -12.30 1.20 -2.00
CA ALA A 189 -11.07 0.45 -1.85
C ALA A 189 -10.38 0.81 -0.53
N VAL A 190 -9.52 -0.09 -0.06
CA VAL A 190 -8.50 0.26 0.92
C VAL A 190 -7.25 0.68 0.17
N GLU A 191 -6.77 1.87 0.47
CA GLU A 191 -5.44 2.33 0.10
C GLU A 191 -4.47 2.04 1.24
N VAL A 192 -3.30 1.51 0.90
CA VAL A 192 -2.18 1.28 1.81
C VAL A 192 -0.96 2.02 1.27
N ARG A 193 -0.39 2.90 2.08
CA ARG A 193 0.79 3.67 1.73
C ARG A 193 1.93 3.42 2.70
N GLY A 194 3.13 3.26 2.15
CA GLY A 194 4.37 3.13 2.91
C GLY A 194 5.24 4.37 2.78
N TYR A 195 5.77 4.85 3.89
CA TYR A 195 6.60 6.06 3.94
C TYR A 195 7.92 5.82 4.65
N PHE A 196 8.99 6.40 4.11
CA PHE A 196 10.23 6.64 4.84
C PHE A 196 10.15 7.97 5.57
N VAL A 197 10.69 8.02 6.78
CA VAL A 197 10.73 9.22 7.61
C VAL A 197 12.14 9.48 8.10
N ASP A 198 12.63 10.68 7.78
CA ASP A 198 13.99 11.11 8.05
C ASP A 198 14.27 11.25 9.56
N PRO A 199 15.49 10.95 10.03
CA PRO A 199 15.81 11.02 11.46
C PRO A 199 15.66 12.42 12.04
N GLY A 200 14.98 12.53 13.18
CA GLY A 200 14.74 13.82 13.84
C GLY A 200 13.71 14.71 13.13
N MET A 201 13.16 14.23 12.02
CA MET A 201 12.00 14.79 11.34
C MET A 201 10.78 13.90 11.62
N GLY A 202 9.61 14.24 11.06
CA GLY A 202 8.48 13.31 11.10
C GLY A 202 7.17 13.85 11.62
N GLU A 203 6.92 15.17 11.56
CA GLU A 203 5.56 15.68 11.68
C GLU A 203 4.89 15.63 10.29
N MET A 204 3.79 14.90 10.13
CA MET A 204 3.01 14.89 8.88
C MET A 204 1.57 15.21 9.16
N ASP A 205 1.03 16.15 8.39
CA ASP A 205 -0.40 16.39 8.34
C ASP A 205 -1.08 15.25 7.56
N LEU A 206 -1.86 14.45 8.26
CA LEU A 206 -2.63 13.32 7.72
C LEU A 206 -4.09 13.70 7.46
N SER A 207 -4.47 14.97 7.64
CA SER A 207 -5.87 15.39 7.60
C SER A 207 -6.51 15.15 6.23
N SER A 208 -5.73 15.26 5.15
CA SER A 208 -6.20 14.91 3.80
C SER A 208 -6.54 13.42 3.66
N LEU A 209 -5.81 12.55 4.36
CA LEU A 209 -6.06 11.10 4.36
C LEU A 209 -7.28 10.71 5.21
N VAL A 210 -7.65 11.55 6.18
CA VAL A 210 -8.81 11.34 7.07
C VAL A 210 -10.08 11.95 6.47
N GLY A 211 -9.94 13.09 5.77
CA GLY A 211 -11.05 13.94 5.36
C GLY A 211 -11.84 13.47 4.14
N GLU A 212 -11.34 12.53 3.34
CA GLU A 212 -12.07 12.10 2.15
C GLU A 212 -13.27 11.22 2.51
N VAL A 213 -13.17 9.94 2.89
CA VAL A 213 -14.39 9.16 3.20
C VAL A 213 -14.15 7.91 4.09
N GLY A 214 -13.19 7.93 5.02
CA GLY A 214 -12.62 6.64 5.47
C GLY A 214 -12.16 6.47 6.91
N ILE A 215 -12.04 5.19 7.26
CA ILE A 215 -11.25 4.71 8.39
C ILE A 215 -9.78 4.91 8.02
N PHE A 216 -9.05 5.69 8.83
CA PHE A 216 -7.59 5.78 8.78
C PHE A 216 -6.99 4.87 9.85
N SER A 217 -5.91 4.15 9.52
CA SER A 217 -5.26 3.25 10.48
C SER A 217 -3.75 3.18 10.27
N PHE A 218 -3.00 3.28 11.36
CA PHE A 218 -1.61 2.88 11.40
C PHE A 218 -1.53 1.36 11.43
N LEU A 219 -0.81 0.79 10.46
CA LEU A 219 -0.71 -0.65 10.28
C LEU A 219 0.53 -1.23 10.95
N GLY A 220 1.66 -0.54 10.81
CA GLY A 220 2.92 -1.04 11.34
C GLY A 220 4.11 -0.26 10.82
N GLY A 221 5.30 -0.59 11.32
CA GLY A 221 6.53 0.05 10.90
C GLY A 221 7.75 -0.44 11.68
N PHE A 222 8.92 0.01 11.27
CA PHE A 222 10.18 -0.33 11.90
C PHE A 222 11.26 0.71 11.61
N LYS A 223 12.25 0.78 12.50
CA LYS A 223 13.45 1.61 12.30
C LYS A 223 14.48 0.87 11.44
N LEU A 224 14.99 1.55 10.41
CA LEU A 224 15.99 1.05 9.47
C LEU A 224 17.41 1.26 9.98
N LYS A 225 18.39 0.66 9.29
CA LYS A 225 19.80 0.72 9.68
C LYS A 225 20.41 2.13 9.53
N ASN A 226 19.95 2.89 8.55
CA ASN A 226 20.30 4.31 8.32
C ASN A 226 19.52 5.29 9.23
N GLU A 227 18.91 4.79 10.31
CA GLU A 227 18.11 5.54 11.29
C GLU A 227 16.75 6.08 10.78
N GLN A 228 16.45 6.00 9.47
CA GLN A 228 15.12 6.29 8.96
C GLN A 228 14.08 5.35 9.58
N VAL A 229 12.82 5.78 9.61
CA VAL A 229 11.70 4.92 10.00
C VAL A 229 10.87 4.62 8.77
N PHE A 230 10.50 3.35 8.59
CA PHE A 230 9.48 2.98 7.62
C PHE A 230 8.16 2.75 8.35
N VAL A 231 7.10 3.44 7.93
CA VAL A 231 5.74 3.27 8.47
C VAL A 231 4.74 2.99 7.35
N VAL A 232 3.68 2.27 7.70
CA VAL A 232 2.60 1.90 6.78
C VAL A 232 1.28 2.35 7.38
N PHE A 233 0.49 3.04 6.56
CA PHE A 233 -0.86 3.47 6.90
C PHE A 233 -1.86 2.89 5.91
N SER A 234 -3.13 2.85 6.33
CA SER A 234 -4.25 2.61 5.44
C SER A 234 -5.32 3.68 5.57
N SER A 235 -6.07 3.88 4.49
CA SER A 235 -7.24 4.73 4.39
C SER A 235 -8.28 4.05 3.50
N THR A 236 -9.56 4.40 3.66
CA THR A 236 -10.60 4.02 2.68
C THR A 236 -10.73 5.12 1.63
N VAL A 237 -10.71 4.74 0.35
CA VAL A 237 -10.72 5.68 -0.77
C VAL A 237 -11.79 5.29 -1.81
N THR A 238 -12.13 6.24 -2.68
CA THR A 238 -12.78 5.94 -3.98
C THR A 238 -11.69 5.61 -4.99
N LEU A 239 -11.91 4.59 -5.81
CA LEU A 239 -11.06 4.35 -6.97
C LEU A 239 -11.19 5.49 -7.97
N LEU A 240 -10.06 6.00 -8.46
CA LEU A 240 -10.03 6.98 -9.54
C LEU A 240 -10.55 6.34 -10.83
N GLU A 241 -11.10 7.14 -11.74
CA GLU A 241 -11.66 6.66 -13.01
C GLU A 241 -10.62 5.87 -13.82
N TRP A 242 -9.40 6.41 -13.93
CA TRP A 242 -8.31 5.74 -14.62
C TRP A 242 -7.85 4.44 -13.93
N GLU A 243 -7.99 4.31 -12.61
CA GLU A 243 -7.69 3.07 -11.88
C GLU A 243 -8.71 1.97 -12.22
N LEU A 244 -9.99 2.35 -12.33
CA LEU A 244 -11.08 1.46 -12.75
C LEU A 244 -10.87 1.00 -14.19
N GLU A 245 -10.53 1.92 -15.09
CA GLU A 245 -10.23 1.62 -16.50
C GLU A 245 -9.04 0.67 -16.64
N THR A 246 -7.93 0.98 -15.95
CA THR A 246 -6.74 0.12 -15.92
C THR A 246 -7.09 -1.28 -15.42
N LEU A 247 -7.85 -1.37 -14.34
CA LEU A 247 -8.22 -2.65 -13.74
C LEU A 247 -9.10 -3.47 -14.68
N LYS A 248 -10.03 -2.83 -15.38
CA LYS A 248 -10.84 -3.47 -16.41
C LYS A 248 -9.96 -4.03 -17.54
N GLU A 249 -9.05 -3.21 -18.07
CA GLU A 249 -8.15 -3.60 -19.16
C GLU A 249 -7.25 -4.77 -18.75
N MET A 250 -6.68 -4.73 -17.54
CA MET A 250 -5.82 -5.80 -17.01
C MET A 250 -6.57 -7.14 -16.87
N ARG A 251 -7.86 -7.12 -16.51
CA ARG A 251 -8.68 -8.35 -16.47
C ARG A 251 -8.94 -8.90 -17.86
N GLU A 252 -9.26 -8.02 -18.82
CA GLU A 252 -9.53 -8.41 -20.20
C GLU A 252 -8.26 -8.98 -20.87
N LYS A 253 -7.15 -8.25 -20.85
CA LYS A 253 -5.86 -8.71 -21.40
C LYS A 253 -5.28 -9.87 -20.62
N GLY A 254 -5.45 -9.89 -19.30
CA GLY A 254 -4.99 -11.00 -18.46
C GLY A 254 -5.62 -12.33 -18.86
N ARG A 255 -6.93 -12.33 -19.14
CA ARG A 255 -7.65 -13.52 -19.63
C ARG A 255 -7.24 -13.92 -21.04
N ALA A 256 -6.99 -12.95 -21.92
CA ALA A 256 -6.59 -13.22 -23.28
C ALA A 256 -5.16 -13.80 -23.38
N ASN A 257 -4.26 -13.38 -22.51
CA ASN A 257 -2.82 -13.65 -22.62
C ASN A 257 -2.28 -14.68 -21.62
N ALA A 258 -3.08 -15.12 -20.63
CA ALA A 258 -2.64 -16.17 -19.73
C ALA A 258 -2.43 -17.51 -20.45
N HIS A 259 -1.61 -18.38 -19.84
CA HIS A 259 -1.41 -19.74 -20.32
C HIS A 259 -2.77 -20.45 -20.50
N PRO A 260 -2.98 -21.26 -21.57
CA PRO A 260 -4.27 -21.94 -21.81
C PRO A 260 -4.73 -22.86 -20.67
N GLU A 261 -3.80 -23.37 -19.87
CA GLU A 261 -4.08 -24.19 -18.68
C GLU A 261 -4.23 -23.37 -17.39
N PHE A 262 -4.24 -22.03 -17.46
CA PHE A 262 -4.43 -21.19 -16.29
C PHE A 262 -5.84 -21.40 -15.73
N ASP A 263 -5.88 -21.72 -14.44
CA ASP A 263 -7.13 -22.03 -13.76
C ASP A 263 -7.82 -20.73 -13.29
N TRP A 264 -8.85 -20.34 -14.03
CA TRP A 264 -9.68 -19.17 -13.76
C TRP A 264 -10.84 -19.45 -12.79
N SER A 265 -10.91 -20.65 -12.21
CA SER A 265 -11.98 -21.00 -11.28
C SER A 265 -11.97 -20.13 -10.03
N LYS A 266 -13.16 -19.84 -9.48
CA LYS A 266 -13.31 -18.99 -8.30
C LYS A 266 -12.64 -19.61 -7.08
N GLU A 267 -12.60 -20.94 -7.03
CA GLU A 267 -12.03 -21.75 -5.96
C GLU A 267 -10.51 -21.59 -5.85
N LYS A 268 -9.81 -21.37 -6.97
CA LYS A 268 -8.38 -21.05 -6.95
C LYS A 268 -8.08 -19.66 -6.45
N GLY A 269 -9.05 -18.75 -6.56
CA GLY A 269 -8.90 -17.39 -6.09
C GLY A 269 -7.82 -16.62 -6.84
N SER A 270 -7.77 -16.76 -8.17
CA SER A 270 -6.79 -16.09 -9.02
C SER A 270 -6.83 -14.58 -8.82
N ARG A 271 -5.63 -13.97 -8.73
CA ARG A 271 -5.46 -12.55 -8.43
C ARG A 271 -4.58 -11.88 -9.47
N ILE A 272 -4.81 -10.58 -9.66
CA ILE A 272 -4.02 -9.69 -10.50
C ILE A 272 -3.31 -8.72 -9.58
N LEU A 273 -2.03 -8.48 -9.84
CA LEU A 273 -1.29 -7.34 -9.31
C LEU A 273 -0.99 -6.38 -10.46
N ALA A 274 -1.87 -5.40 -10.68
CA ALA A 274 -1.63 -4.35 -11.66
C ALA A 274 -0.70 -3.28 -11.06
N TYR A 275 0.02 -2.56 -11.90
CA TYR A 275 0.95 -1.52 -11.48
C TYR A 275 0.93 -0.31 -12.44
N PRO A 276 -0.22 0.32 -12.70
CA PRO A 276 -0.20 1.58 -13.44
C PRO A 276 0.69 2.62 -12.75
N SER A 277 1.33 3.45 -13.55
CA SER A 277 2.05 4.62 -13.05
C SER A 277 1.24 5.88 -13.34
N ASP A 278 1.27 6.83 -12.42
CA ASP A 278 0.76 8.17 -12.70
C ASP A 278 1.68 8.93 -13.68
N GLU A 279 1.33 10.17 -13.99
CA GLU A 279 2.13 11.04 -14.88
C GLU A 279 3.55 11.30 -14.37
N THR A 280 3.81 11.08 -13.08
CA THR A 280 5.13 11.24 -12.45
C THR A 280 5.96 9.97 -12.52
N GLY A 281 5.39 8.87 -13.03
CA GLY A 281 6.02 7.56 -13.06
C GLY A 281 5.94 6.81 -11.72
N PHE A 282 5.23 7.35 -10.72
CA PHE A 282 5.08 6.68 -9.43
C PHE A 282 4.05 5.54 -9.54
N PRO A 283 4.42 4.29 -9.20
CA PRO A 283 3.54 3.16 -9.40
C PRO A 283 2.46 3.09 -8.32
N THR A 284 1.23 2.88 -8.77
CA THR A 284 0.11 2.43 -7.95
C THR A 284 -0.09 0.94 -8.16
N PHE A 285 0.14 0.14 -7.13
CA PHE A 285 -0.14 -1.29 -7.18
C PHE A 285 -1.61 -1.55 -6.90
N ILE A 286 -2.29 -2.39 -7.69
CA ILE A 286 -3.69 -2.77 -7.45
C ILE A 286 -3.76 -4.29 -7.26
N ASP A 287 -4.12 -4.73 -6.06
CA ASP A 287 -4.33 -6.13 -5.71
C ASP A 287 -5.80 -6.51 -5.89
N ALA A 288 -6.08 -7.14 -7.01
CA ALA A 288 -7.42 -7.37 -7.51
C ALA A 288 -7.71 -8.86 -7.73
N LYS A 289 -8.99 -9.20 -7.87
CA LYS A 289 -9.41 -10.51 -8.40
C LYS A 289 -9.23 -10.51 -9.92
N ALA A 290 -8.87 -11.67 -10.46
CA ALA A 290 -8.65 -11.89 -11.89
C ALA A 290 -9.94 -12.15 -12.69
#